data_AF-A0A1G0CLN4-F1
#
_entry.id   AF-A0A1G0CLN4-F1
#
_cell.length_a   1.000
_cell.length_b   1.000
_cell.length_c   1.000
_cell.angle_alpha   90.00
_cell.angle_beta   90.00
_cell.angle_gamma   90.00
#
_symmetry.space_group_name_H-M   'P 1'
#
loop_
_entity.id
_entity.type
_entity.pdbx_description
1 polymer ?
#
loop_
_entity_poly.entity_id
_entity_poly.type
_entity_poly.pdbx_seq_one_letter_code
_entity_poly.pdbx_strand_id
1 'polypeptide(L)'
;MSFNIDAIENYYKEAPTLELLEIAMAPAALRKEIIPVLQRELLDRNEPEAALALSEFLVQQNEAKPETPEQIDVYIQKRLDSGDPIENIRIDLKEKGVTSFGILEQNEVKQEAIIDYVSTLKEQGATNTEIKEKLATNLDIKPEELEVLQAKMYKKGTVNLVIGYSIVILLGGLGLVSLMVGRGMSISSILLIGVGLWRIIEGYKLRKNSGQV
;
A
#
# COMPACT_ATOMS: atom_id res chain seq x y z
N MET A 1 -0.35 37.90 1.39
CA MET A 1 -0.52 37.92 2.86
C MET A 1 0.81 37.49 3.45
N SER A 2 1.51 38.37 4.16
CA SER A 2 2.78 38.04 4.80
C SER A 2 2.53 37.07 5.94
N PHE A 3 3.21 35.93 5.90
CA PHE A 3 3.23 34.96 6.99
C PHE A 3 3.93 35.60 8.20
N ASN A 4 3.26 35.67 9.35
CA ASN A 4 3.78 36.35 10.54
C ASN A 4 4.33 35.31 11.53
N ILE A 5 5.64 35.05 11.46
CA ILE A 5 6.36 34.12 12.33
C ILE A 5 6.26 34.56 13.80
N ASP A 6 6.32 35.87 14.06
CA ASP A 6 6.30 36.43 15.42
C ASP A 6 4.99 36.12 16.15
N ALA A 7 3.86 36.08 15.43
CA ALA A 7 2.57 35.72 16.00
C ALA A 7 2.52 34.25 16.43
N ILE A 8 3.16 33.36 15.67
CA ILE A 8 3.23 31.92 15.99
C ILE A 8 4.21 31.68 17.15
N GLU A 9 5.34 32.38 17.18
CA GLU A 9 6.28 32.31 18.29
C GLU A 9 5.62 32.74 19.61
N ASN A 10 4.85 33.83 19.61
CA ASN A 10 4.13 34.29 20.79
C ASN A 10 3.06 33.29 21.23
N TYR A 11 2.30 32.71 20.29
CA TYR A 11 1.35 31.67 20.61
C TYR A 11 2.02 30.44 21.24
N TYR A 12 3.16 29.97 20.72
CA TYR A 12 3.85 28.83 21.30
C TYR A 12 4.36 29.09 22.71
N LYS A 13 4.82 30.31 23.02
CA LYS A 13 5.21 30.71 24.38
C LYS A 13 4.04 30.65 25.37
N GLU A 14 2.82 30.93 24.92
CA GLU A 14 1.63 30.95 25.77
C GLU A 14 0.89 29.61 25.83
N ALA A 15 1.03 28.76 24.80
CA ALA A 15 0.35 27.47 24.71
C ALA A 15 0.84 26.48 25.79
N PRO A 16 -0.02 25.58 26.29
CA PRO A 16 0.37 24.47 27.16
C PRO A 16 1.36 23.53 26.48
N THR A 17 2.30 22.96 27.24
CA THR A 17 3.30 22.01 26.71
C THR A 17 2.65 20.82 26.00
N LEU A 18 1.53 20.30 26.53
CA LEU A 18 0.80 19.19 25.90
C LEU A 18 0.31 19.55 24.49
N GLU A 19 -0.17 20.77 24.29
CA GLU A 19 -0.62 21.25 22.97
C GLU A 19 0.57 21.34 22.00
N LEU A 20 1.72 21.83 22.47
CA LEU A 20 2.95 21.86 21.66
C LEU A 20 3.45 20.46 21.29
N LEU A 21 3.32 19.48 22.20
CA LEU A 21 3.65 18.09 21.93
C LEU A 21 2.71 17.47 20.88
N GLU A 22 1.41 17.72 20.97
CA GLU A 22 0.44 17.27 19.95
C GLU A 22 0.76 17.86 18.57
N ILE A 23 1.11 19.14 18.52
CA ILE A 23 1.56 19.80 17.29
C ILE A 23 2.85 19.14 16.76
N ALA A 24 3.79 18.81 17.64
CA ALA A 24 5.05 18.17 17.28
C ALA A 24 4.90 16.72 16.80
N MET A 25 3.80 16.04 17.13
CA MET A 25 3.48 14.70 16.61
C MET A 25 3.06 14.71 15.13
N ALA A 26 2.72 15.87 14.57
CA ALA A 26 2.32 16.02 13.16
C ALA A 26 3.14 17.10 12.43
N PRO A 27 4.48 16.96 12.35
CA PRO A 27 5.35 18.00 11.80
C PRO A 27 5.09 18.29 10.31
N ALA A 28 4.52 17.33 9.58
CA ALA A 28 4.09 17.48 8.19
C ALA A 28 2.95 18.49 7.98
N ALA A 29 2.16 18.78 9.02
CA ALA A 29 1.11 19.80 8.97
C ALA A 29 1.68 21.22 9.14
N LEU A 30 2.93 21.35 9.59
CA LEU A 30 3.59 22.62 9.82
C LEU A 30 4.32 23.11 8.57
N ARG A 31 4.43 24.43 8.44
CA ARG A 31 5.35 25.04 7.48
C ARG A 31 6.78 24.80 7.96
N LYS A 32 7.69 24.47 7.03
CA LYS A 32 9.11 24.19 7.32
C LYS A 32 9.80 25.29 8.14
N GLU A 33 9.42 26.55 7.89
CA GLU A 33 9.95 27.74 8.57
C GLU A 33 9.54 27.84 10.05
N ILE A 34 8.46 27.17 10.46
CA ILE A 34 7.94 27.18 11.84
C ILE A 34 8.51 26.06 12.70
N ILE A 35 8.92 24.95 12.08
CA ILE A 35 9.46 23.79 12.80
C ILE A 35 10.64 24.18 13.72
N PRO A 36 11.60 25.04 13.30
CA PRO A 36 12.67 25.50 14.20
C PRO A 36 12.18 26.36 15.37
N VAL A 37 11.05 27.06 15.22
CA VAL A 37 10.45 27.88 16.28
C VAL A 37 9.84 26.97 17.34
N LEU A 38 9.07 25.96 16.93
CA LEU A 38 8.50 24.96 17.84
C LEU A 38 9.60 24.14 18.54
N GLN A 39 10.64 23.75 17.79
CA GLN A 39 11.76 23.00 18.32
C GLN A 39 12.47 23.76 19.45
N ARG A 40 12.72 25.06 19.28
CA ARG A 40 13.36 25.89 20.30
C ARG A 40 12.50 25.96 21.57
N GLU A 41 11.20 26.19 21.41
CA GLU A 41 10.28 26.27 22.56
C GLU A 41 10.19 24.93 23.32
N LEU A 42 10.18 23.79 22.61
CA LEU A 42 10.20 22.47 23.25
C LEU A 42 11.51 22.21 24.00
N LEU A 43 12.66 22.63 23.46
CA LEU A 43 13.94 22.55 24.15
C LEU A 43 13.96 23.41 25.42
N ASP A 44 13.44 24.64 25.34
CA ASP A 44 13.34 25.56 26.48
C ASP A 44 12.44 25.00 27.59
N ARG A 45 11.50 24.11 27.25
CA ARG A 45 10.58 23.42 28.15
C ARG A 45 11.06 22.05 28.65
N ASN A 46 12.30 21.67 28.36
CA ASN A 46 12.87 20.35 28.66
C ASN A 46 12.13 19.17 27.99
N GLU A 47 11.68 19.35 26.75
CA GLU A 47 11.10 18.29 25.90
C GLU A 47 12.06 17.89 24.75
N PRO A 48 13.25 17.32 25.05
CA PRO A 48 14.28 17.06 24.04
C PRO A 48 13.87 15.95 23.05
N GLU A 49 13.04 15.00 23.46
CA GLU A 49 12.57 13.89 22.61
C GLU A 49 11.70 14.41 21.46
N ALA A 50 10.74 15.29 21.77
CA ALA A 50 9.90 15.94 20.77
C ALA A 50 10.72 16.85 19.85
N ALA A 51 11.68 17.60 20.39
CA ALA A 51 12.58 18.43 19.60
C ALA A 51 13.49 17.61 18.66
N LEU A 52 13.89 16.40 19.07
CA LEU A 52 14.66 15.48 18.24
C LEU A 52 13.81 14.95 17.08
N ALA A 53 12.56 14.54 17.33
CA ALA A 53 11.64 14.09 16.28
C ALA A 53 11.45 15.15 15.18
N LEU A 54 11.36 16.44 15.55
CA LEU A 54 11.31 17.55 14.59
C LEU A 54 12.60 17.68 13.77
N SER A 55 13.76 17.43 14.39
CA SER A 55 15.06 17.44 13.69
C SER A 55 15.17 16.29 12.69
N GLU A 56 14.76 15.09 13.09
CA GLU A 56 14.75 13.91 12.23
C GLU A 56 13.84 14.13 11.02
N PHE A 57 12.67 14.72 11.22
CA PHE A 57 11.76 15.09 10.13
C PHE A 57 12.41 16.06 9.13
N LEU A 58 13.10 17.11 9.60
CA LEU A 58 13.79 18.08 8.73
C LEU A 58 14.95 17.44 7.95
N VAL A 59 15.68 16.51 8.58
CA VAL A 59 16.77 15.78 7.91
C VAL A 59 16.21 14.86 6.82
N GLN A 60 15.13 14.12 7.11
CA GLN A 60 14.48 13.20 6.17
C GLN A 60 13.91 13.90 4.92
N GLN A 61 13.38 15.12 5.08
CA GLN A 61 12.92 15.94 3.96
C GLN A 61 14.05 16.28 2.97
N ASN A 62 15.28 16.43 3.48
CA ASN A 62 16.46 16.77 2.69
C ASN A 62 17.28 15.54 2.25
N GLU A 63 16.81 14.33 2.53
CA GLU A 63 17.50 13.11 2.10
C GLU A 63 17.58 13.03 0.57
N ALA A 64 18.74 12.56 0.11
CA ALA A 64 19.02 12.33 -1.30
C ALA A 64 17.98 11.38 -1.91
N LYS A 65 17.83 11.47 -3.23
CA LYS A 65 16.95 10.59 -4.00
C LYS A 65 17.31 9.12 -3.74
N PRO A 66 16.37 8.24 -3.35
CA PRO A 66 16.61 6.81 -3.32
C PRO A 66 16.75 6.25 -4.75
N GLU A 67 17.77 5.43 -4.99
CA GLU A 67 18.14 4.93 -6.33
C GLU A 67 17.66 3.50 -6.60
N THR A 68 17.53 2.66 -5.56
CA THR A 68 17.10 1.25 -5.69
C THR A 68 15.72 0.99 -5.07
N PRO A 69 15.01 -0.07 -5.48
CA PRO A 69 13.73 -0.47 -4.87
C PRO A 69 13.80 -0.67 -3.35
N GLU A 70 14.87 -1.29 -2.86
CA GLU A 70 15.06 -1.55 -1.43
C GLU A 70 15.30 -0.23 -0.66
N GLN A 71 15.99 0.74 -1.29
CA GLN A 71 16.16 2.06 -0.71
C GLN A 71 14.84 2.84 -0.68
N ILE A 72 13.95 2.63 -1.65
CA ILE A 72 12.61 3.24 -1.68
C ILE A 72 11.77 2.69 -0.53
N ASP A 73 11.79 1.38 -0.28
CA ASP A 73 11.03 0.76 0.82
C ASP A 73 11.51 1.26 2.19
N VAL A 74 12.83 1.34 2.38
CA VAL A 74 13.43 1.91 3.61
C VAL A 74 13.08 3.40 3.75
N TYR A 75 13.10 4.15 2.65
CA TYR A 75 12.74 5.57 2.62
C TYR A 75 11.28 5.81 3.03
N ILE A 76 10.36 4.99 2.52
CA ILE A 76 8.93 5.07 2.85
C ILE A 76 8.71 4.71 4.31
N GLN A 77 9.25 3.58 4.78
CA GLN A 77 9.02 3.12 6.15
C GLN A 77 9.52 4.15 7.18
N LYS A 78 10.72 4.71 6.97
CA LYS A 78 11.31 5.71 7.86
C LYS A 78 10.47 7.00 7.97
N ARG A 79 9.86 7.43 6.86
CA ARG A 79 8.98 8.62 6.85
C ARG A 79 7.59 8.36 7.41
N LEU A 80 7.08 7.14 7.26
CA LEU A 80 5.85 6.72 7.95
C LEU A 80 6.06 6.68 9.47
N ASP A 81 7.21 6.18 9.92
CA ASP A 81 7.55 6.11 11.34
C ASP A 81 7.73 7.51 11.97
N SER A 82 8.07 8.53 11.17
CA SER A 82 8.14 9.94 11.59
C SER A 82 6.81 10.70 11.49
N GLY A 83 5.72 10.02 11.13
CA GLY A 83 4.38 10.60 11.05
C GLY A 83 4.09 11.36 9.75
N ASP A 84 4.92 11.20 8.71
CA ASP A 84 4.69 11.83 7.41
C ASP A 84 3.58 11.10 6.61
N PRO A 85 2.54 11.80 6.16
CA PRO A 85 1.48 11.19 5.36
C PRO A 85 2.02 10.56 4.07
N ILE A 86 1.50 9.37 3.73
CA ILE A 86 1.90 8.62 2.52
C ILE A 86 1.77 9.46 1.22
N GLU A 87 0.82 10.39 1.20
CA GLU A 87 0.61 11.30 0.07
C GLU A 87 1.77 12.29 -0.12
N ASN A 88 2.33 12.80 0.97
CA ASN A 88 3.50 13.69 0.92
C ASN A 88 4.76 12.95 0.50
N ILE A 89 4.93 11.72 1.00
CA ILE A 89 6.02 10.83 0.59
C ILE A 89 5.94 10.57 -0.92
N ARG A 90 4.73 10.34 -1.44
CA ARG A 90 4.47 10.15 -2.88
C ARG A 90 4.85 11.37 -3.72
N ILE A 91 4.47 12.57 -3.27
CA ILE A 91 4.79 13.82 -3.96
C ILE A 91 6.31 14.05 -3.99
N ASP A 92 6.99 13.89 -2.85
CA ASP A 92 8.44 14.10 -2.76
C ASP A 92 9.25 13.09 -3.59
N LEU A 93 8.85 11.81 -3.59
CA LEU A 93 9.45 10.79 -4.46
C LEU A 93 9.27 11.15 -5.95
N LYS A 94 8.09 11.65 -6.32
CA LYS A 94 7.80 12.10 -7.69
C LYS A 94 8.64 13.32 -8.09
N GLU A 95 8.80 14.30 -7.20
CA GLU A 95 9.62 15.49 -7.41
C GLU A 95 11.12 15.14 -7.52
N LYS A 96 11.58 14.15 -6.75
CA LYS A 96 12.94 13.58 -6.85
C LYS A 96 13.13 12.70 -8.09
N GLY A 97 12.12 12.59 -8.97
CA GLY A 97 12.20 11.80 -10.19
C GLY A 97 12.27 10.30 -9.94
N VAL A 98 11.78 9.83 -8.79
CA VAL A 98 11.52 8.41 -8.50
C VAL A 98 10.15 8.10 -9.10
N THR A 99 10.15 7.53 -10.30
CA THR A 99 8.93 7.15 -11.04
C THR A 99 8.33 5.83 -10.55
N SER A 100 8.82 5.26 -9.45
CA SER A 100 8.64 3.85 -9.07
C SER A 100 7.22 3.45 -8.67
N PHE A 101 6.28 4.38 -8.50
CA PHE A 101 4.85 4.01 -8.43
C PHE A 101 4.32 3.55 -9.80
N GLY A 102 4.78 4.15 -10.90
CA GLY A 102 4.51 3.65 -12.25
C GLY A 102 5.25 2.35 -12.56
N ILE A 103 6.36 2.05 -11.89
CA ILE A 103 7.06 0.76 -11.99
C ILE A 103 6.31 -0.32 -11.21
N LEU A 104 5.68 0.00 -10.07
CA LEU A 104 4.79 -0.93 -9.37
C LEU A 104 3.55 -1.25 -10.21
N GLU A 105 2.91 -0.25 -10.82
CA GLU A 105 1.72 -0.46 -11.65
C GLU A 105 2.06 -1.15 -12.99
N GLN A 106 3.18 -0.79 -13.62
CA GLN A 106 3.65 -1.43 -14.85
C GLN A 106 4.26 -2.81 -14.60
N ASN A 107 4.86 -3.06 -13.43
CA ASN A 107 5.23 -4.42 -12.99
C ASN A 107 4.01 -5.22 -12.55
N GLU A 108 2.97 -4.63 -11.98
CA GLU A 108 1.72 -5.33 -11.66
C GLU A 108 0.98 -5.72 -12.93
N VAL A 109 0.85 -4.82 -13.91
CA VAL A 109 0.25 -5.13 -15.22
C VAL A 109 1.09 -6.17 -15.99
N LYS A 110 2.43 -6.05 -15.99
CA LYS A 110 3.31 -7.09 -16.55
C LYS A 110 3.19 -8.39 -15.78
N GLN A 111 3.14 -8.36 -14.44
CA GLN A 111 3.01 -9.55 -13.61
C GLN A 111 1.65 -10.21 -13.79
N GLU A 112 0.56 -9.46 -13.93
CA GLU A 112 -0.76 -10.00 -14.26
C GLU A 112 -0.74 -10.68 -15.62
N ALA A 113 -0.15 -10.05 -16.64
CA ALA A 113 0.02 -10.67 -17.96
C ALA A 113 0.88 -11.96 -17.88
N ILE A 114 1.92 -11.99 -17.04
CA ILE A 114 2.76 -13.17 -16.81
C ILE A 114 1.99 -14.26 -16.03
N ILE A 115 1.20 -13.88 -15.02
CA ILE A 115 0.34 -14.81 -14.24
C ILE A 115 -0.71 -15.45 -15.15
N ASP A 116 -1.32 -14.67 -16.03
CA ASP A 116 -2.29 -15.14 -17.01
C ASP A 116 -1.63 -16.06 -18.04
N TYR A 117 -0.43 -15.71 -18.52
CA TYR A 117 0.37 -16.54 -19.41
C TYR A 117 0.78 -17.88 -18.75
N VAL A 118 1.25 -17.87 -17.51
CA VAL A 118 1.56 -19.09 -16.75
C VAL A 118 0.31 -19.94 -16.51
N SER A 119 -0.81 -19.30 -16.19
CA SER A 119 -2.08 -19.98 -15.96
C SER A 119 -2.59 -20.70 -17.21
N THR A 120 -2.51 -20.03 -18.37
CA THR A 120 -2.90 -20.62 -19.66
C THR A 120 -1.98 -21.77 -20.07
N LEU A 121 -0.66 -21.65 -19.87
CA LEU A 121 0.27 -22.76 -20.11
C LEU A 121 -0.03 -23.98 -19.23
N LYS A 122 -0.35 -23.77 -17.94
CA LYS A 122 -0.75 -24.87 -17.05
C LYS A 122 -2.06 -25.53 -17.45
N GLU A 123 -3.03 -24.75 -17.93
CA GLU A 123 -4.28 -25.29 -18.46
C GLU A 123 -4.07 -26.12 -19.72
N GLN A 124 -3.07 -25.78 -20.52
CA GLN A 124 -2.64 -26.57 -21.68
C GLN A 124 -1.82 -27.81 -21.30
N GLY A 125 -1.59 -28.06 -20.01
CA GLY A 125 -0.87 -29.22 -19.50
C GLY A 125 0.65 -29.05 -19.44
N ALA A 126 1.17 -27.83 -19.58
CA ALA A 126 2.62 -27.59 -19.53
C ALA A 126 3.20 -27.93 -18.15
N THR A 127 4.36 -28.59 -18.15
CA THR A 127 5.09 -28.91 -16.92
C THR A 127 5.78 -27.69 -16.34
N ASN A 128 6.09 -27.71 -15.05
CA ASN A 128 6.82 -26.60 -14.40
C ASN A 128 8.20 -26.34 -15.06
N THR A 129 8.81 -27.36 -15.65
CA THR A 129 10.10 -27.25 -16.37
C THR A 129 9.93 -26.52 -17.70
N GLU A 130 8.90 -26.86 -18.48
CA GLU A 130 8.57 -26.18 -19.75
C GLU A 130 8.14 -24.73 -19.53
N ILE A 131 7.44 -24.45 -18.42
CA ILE A 131 7.07 -23.09 -18.04
C ILE A 131 8.32 -22.27 -17.73
N LYS A 132 9.28 -22.82 -16.96
CA LYS A 132 10.56 -22.14 -16.69
C LYS A 132 11.31 -21.81 -17.97
N GLU A 133 11.40 -22.75 -18.90
CA GLU A 133 12.06 -22.56 -20.18
C GLU A 133 11.38 -21.47 -21.03
N LYS A 134 10.04 -21.49 -21.11
CA LYS A 134 9.27 -20.48 -21.86
C LYS A 134 9.34 -19.09 -21.24
N LEU A 135 9.39 -18.98 -19.91
CA LEU A 135 9.51 -17.68 -19.22
C LEU A 135 10.92 -17.10 -19.35
N ALA A 136 11.96 -17.93 -19.26
CA ALA A 136 13.34 -17.49 -19.46
C ALA A 136 13.58 -17.06 -20.92
N THR A 137 13.07 -17.83 -21.89
CA THR A 137 13.30 -17.58 -23.33
C THR A 137 12.51 -16.38 -23.86
N ASN A 138 11.26 -16.21 -23.43
CA ASN A 138 10.38 -15.18 -24.01
C ASN A 138 10.34 -13.88 -23.20
N LEU A 139 10.70 -13.92 -21.92
CA LEU A 139 10.45 -12.81 -20.97
C LEU A 139 11.66 -12.49 -20.06
N ASP A 140 12.80 -13.19 -20.22
CA ASP A 140 14.04 -13.00 -19.43
C ASP A 140 13.83 -13.11 -17.90
N ILE A 141 12.84 -13.91 -17.49
CA ILE A 141 12.50 -14.07 -16.06
C ILE A 141 13.46 -15.05 -15.41
N LYS A 142 14.13 -14.59 -14.35
CA LYS A 142 15.05 -15.42 -13.56
C LYS A 142 14.30 -16.45 -12.70
N PRO A 143 14.94 -17.58 -12.34
CA PRO A 143 14.31 -18.60 -11.50
C PRO A 143 13.81 -18.06 -10.15
N GLU A 144 14.51 -17.10 -9.56
CA GLU A 144 14.14 -16.45 -8.29
C GLU A 144 12.83 -15.65 -8.41
N GLU A 145 12.61 -15.00 -9.57
CA GLU A 145 11.40 -14.21 -9.84
C GLU A 145 10.16 -15.10 -10.03
N LEU A 146 10.36 -16.35 -10.47
CA LEU A 146 9.28 -17.33 -10.59
C LEU A 146 8.75 -17.77 -9.23
N GLU A 147 9.60 -17.91 -8.22
CA GLU A 147 9.16 -18.24 -6.86
C GLU A 147 8.32 -17.12 -6.25
N VAL A 148 8.75 -15.87 -6.46
CA VAL A 148 7.99 -14.67 -6.08
C VAL A 148 6.64 -14.63 -6.81
N LEU A 149 6.61 -14.97 -8.12
CA LEU A 149 5.39 -15.04 -8.90
C LEU A 149 4.43 -16.11 -8.38
N GLN A 150 4.93 -17.29 -8.02
CA GLN A 150 4.13 -18.37 -7.44
C GLN A 150 3.52 -17.97 -6.10
N ALA A 151 4.31 -17.35 -5.22
CA ALA A 151 3.81 -16.81 -3.96
C ALA A 151 2.73 -15.74 -4.17
N LYS A 152 2.90 -14.86 -5.16
CA LYS A 152 1.89 -13.86 -5.54
C LYS A 152 0.61 -14.50 -6.09
N MET A 153 0.71 -15.50 -6.96
CA MET A 153 -0.45 -16.25 -7.46
C MET A 153 -1.23 -16.91 -6.31
N TYR A 154 -0.52 -17.50 -5.34
CA TYR A 154 -1.14 -18.09 -4.15
C TYR A 154 -1.86 -17.05 -3.29
N LYS A 155 -1.22 -15.91 -3.02
CA LYS A 155 -1.80 -14.80 -2.26
C LYS A 155 -3.03 -14.22 -2.97
N LYS A 156 -2.93 -13.94 -4.28
CA LYS A 156 -4.03 -13.44 -5.10
C LYS A 156 -5.20 -14.42 -5.13
N GLY A 157 -4.91 -15.71 -5.28
CA GLY A 157 -5.91 -16.77 -5.19
C GLY A 157 -6.62 -16.80 -3.84
N THR A 158 -5.88 -16.65 -2.73
CA THR A 158 -6.43 -16.56 -1.37
C THR A 158 -7.34 -15.34 -1.20
N VAL A 159 -6.92 -14.17 -1.67
CA VAL A 159 -7.74 -12.94 -1.62
C VAL A 159 -9.03 -13.10 -2.45
N ASN A 160 -8.94 -13.67 -3.64
CA ASN A 160 -10.12 -13.97 -4.49
C ASN A 160 -11.10 -14.92 -3.79
N LEU A 161 -10.61 -15.95 -3.10
CA LEU A 161 -11.45 -16.85 -2.30
C LEU A 161 -12.14 -16.10 -1.16
N VAL A 162 -11.41 -15.29 -0.39
CA VAL A 162 -11.98 -14.52 0.74
C VAL A 162 -13.07 -13.59 0.24
N ILE A 163 -12.79 -12.78 -0.79
CA ILE A 163 -13.79 -11.86 -1.38
C ILE A 163 -15.00 -12.64 -1.88
N GLY A 164 -14.78 -13.72 -2.62
CA GLY A 164 -15.85 -14.54 -3.17
C GLY A 164 -16.75 -15.13 -2.08
N TYR A 165 -16.16 -15.72 -1.04
CA TYR A 165 -16.93 -16.23 0.09
C TYR A 165 -17.66 -15.14 0.86
N SER A 166 -17.02 -13.98 1.11
CA SER A 166 -17.68 -12.85 1.78
C SER A 166 -18.92 -12.39 1.03
N ILE A 167 -18.86 -12.27 -0.31
CA ILE A 167 -19.99 -11.88 -1.15
C ILE A 167 -21.10 -12.93 -1.08
N VAL A 168 -20.76 -14.22 -1.27
CA VAL A 168 -21.75 -15.31 -1.29
C VAL A 168 -22.41 -15.48 0.08
N ILE A 169 -21.67 -15.37 1.18
CA ILE A 169 -22.21 -15.51 2.54
C ILE A 169 -23.11 -14.32 2.90
N LEU A 170 -22.65 -13.08 2.66
CA LEU A 170 -23.44 -11.89 2.96
C LEU A 170 -24.74 -11.85 2.16
N LEU A 171 -24.64 -12.02 0.84
CA LEU A 171 -25.81 -11.92 -0.04
C LEU A 171 -26.68 -13.18 0.01
N GLY A 172 -26.09 -14.36 0.18
CA GLY A 172 -26.83 -15.59 0.40
C GLY A 172 -27.62 -15.55 1.71
N GLY A 173 -27.01 -15.08 2.80
CA GLY A 173 -27.67 -14.90 4.09
C GLY A 173 -28.83 -13.90 4.02
N LEU A 174 -28.58 -12.70 3.47
CA LEU A 174 -29.62 -11.69 3.28
C LEU A 174 -30.73 -12.15 2.32
N GLY A 175 -30.36 -12.89 1.28
CA GLY A 175 -31.29 -13.47 0.32
C GLY A 175 -32.22 -14.51 0.94
N LEU A 176 -31.69 -15.39 1.79
CA LEU A 176 -32.49 -16.36 2.55
C LEU A 176 -33.47 -15.68 3.51
N VAL A 177 -33.02 -14.65 4.23
CA VAL A 177 -33.89 -13.86 5.11
C VAL A 177 -35.00 -13.16 4.32
N SER A 178 -34.68 -12.56 3.17
CA SER A 178 -35.68 -11.93 2.30
C SER A 178 -36.77 -12.91 1.86
N LEU A 179 -36.36 -14.12 1.45
CA LEU A 179 -37.30 -15.19 1.06
C LEU A 179 -38.21 -15.61 2.21
N MET A 180 -37.69 -15.70 3.44
CA MET A 180 -38.51 -16.02 4.63
C MET A 180 -39.56 -14.94 4.94
N VAL A 181 -39.27 -13.67 4.63
CA VAL A 181 -40.19 -12.53 4.82
C VAL A 181 -41.14 -12.38 3.61
N GLY A 182 -41.16 -13.35 2.68
CA GLY A 182 -42.04 -13.33 1.51
C GLY A 182 -41.63 -12.31 0.45
N ARG A 183 -40.40 -11.77 0.53
CA ARG A 183 -39.83 -10.87 -0.48
C ARG A 183 -38.87 -11.62 -1.39
N GLY A 184 -39.09 -11.52 -2.70
CA GLY A 184 -38.20 -12.09 -3.70
C GLY A 184 -36.79 -11.50 -3.63
N MET A 185 -35.81 -12.23 -4.17
CA MET A 185 -34.43 -11.76 -4.24
C MET A 185 -34.29 -10.72 -5.36
N SER A 186 -33.58 -9.62 -5.09
CA SER A 186 -33.34 -8.61 -6.13
C SER A 186 -32.40 -9.16 -7.21
N ILE A 187 -32.62 -8.76 -8.47
CA ILE A 187 -31.77 -9.17 -9.60
C ILE A 187 -30.30 -8.77 -9.36
N SER A 188 -30.07 -7.61 -8.74
CA SER A 188 -28.72 -7.14 -8.38
C SER A 188 -28.02 -8.08 -7.40
N SER A 189 -28.76 -8.66 -6.44
CA SER A 189 -28.23 -9.64 -5.49
C SER A 189 -27.78 -10.92 -6.21
N ILE A 190 -28.57 -11.39 -7.17
CA ILE A 190 -28.27 -12.59 -7.95
C ILE A 190 -27.00 -12.39 -8.79
N LEU A 191 -26.87 -11.24 -9.45
CA LEU A 191 -25.68 -10.90 -10.23
C LEU A 191 -24.43 -10.85 -9.35
N LEU A 192 -24.50 -10.23 -8.18
CA LEU A 192 -23.37 -10.16 -7.25
C LEU A 192 -23.00 -11.54 -6.68
N ILE A 193 -23.97 -12.42 -6.42
CA ILE A 193 -23.67 -13.82 -6.05
C ILE A 193 -22.92 -14.52 -7.19
N GLY A 194 -23.32 -14.29 -8.45
CA GLY A 194 -22.59 -14.78 -9.63
C GLY A 194 -21.14 -14.30 -9.67
N VAL A 195 -20.89 -13.02 -9.39
CA VAL A 195 -19.52 -12.47 -9.26
C VAL A 195 -18.75 -13.13 -8.12
N GLY A 196 -19.40 -13.37 -6.98
CA GLY A 196 -18.79 -14.08 -5.85
C GLY A 196 -18.36 -15.49 -6.21
N LEU A 197 -19.23 -16.25 -6.91
CA LEU A 197 -18.91 -17.61 -7.38
C LEU A 197 -17.77 -17.61 -8.39
N TRP A 198 -17.74 -16.65 -9.32
CA TRP A 198 -16.63 -16.50 -10.27
C TRP A 198 -15.29 -16.27 -9.55
N ARG A 199 -15.27 -15.35 -8.58
CA ARG A 199 -14.08 -15.07 -7.76
C ARG A 199 -13.60 -16.31 -7.01
N ILE A 200 -14.51 -17.15 -6.52
CA ILE A 200 -14.14 -18.42 -5.86
C ILE A 200 -13.44 -19.37 -6.86
N ILE A 201 -14.01 -19.56 -8.04
CA ILE A 201 -13.45 -20.44 -9.09
C ILE A 201 -12.05 -19.96 -9.50
N GLU A 202 -11.92 -18.65 -9.75
CA GLU A 202 -10.64 -18.02 -10.11
C GLU A 202 -9.61 -18.16 -8.99
N GLY A 203 -10.04 -18.00 -7.72
CA GLY A 203 -9.19 -18.19 -6.56
C GLY A 203 -8.62 -19.61 -6.45
N TYR A 204 -9.44 -20.64 -6.68
CA TYR A 204 -8.97 -22.03 -6.71
C TYR A 204 -8.01 -22.29 -7.88
N LYS A 205 -8.31 -21.78 -9.06
CA LYS A 205 -7.46 -21.91 -10.26
C LYS A 205 -6.07 -21.32 -10.00
N LEU A 206 -6.00 -20.10 -9.45
CA LEU A 206 -4.74 -19.43 -9.13
C LEU A 206 -3.93 -20.18 -8.08
N ARG A 207 -4.56 -20.71 -7.02
CA ARG A 207 -3.86 -21.51 -5.99
C ARG A 207 -3.32 -22.82 -6.55
N LYS A 208 -4.10 -23.55 -7.36
CA LYS A 208 -3.62 -24.76 -8.04
C LYS A 208 -2.44 -24.45 -8.97
N ASN A 209 -2.55 -23.36 -9.72
CA ASN A 209 -1.51 -22.94 -10.67
C ASN A 209 -0.25 -22.38 -9.99
N SER A 210 -0.34 -21.96 -8.72
CA SER A 210 0.84 -21.55 -7.94
C SER A 210 1.82 -22.68 -7.65
N GLY A 211 1.38 -23.95 -7.72
CA GLY A 211 2.23 -25.11 -7.39
C GLY A 211 2.46 -25.32 -5.89
N GLN A 212 1.81 -24.54 -5.02
CA GLN A 212 1.86 -24.68 -3.56
C GLN A 212 0.70 -25.53 -2.99
N VAL A 213 -0.22 -26.01 -3.84
CA VAL A 213 -1.41 -26.80 -3.49
C VAL A 213 -1.55 -27.97 -4.44
#